data_AF-F9WGZ2-F1
#
_entry.id   AF-F9WGZ2-F1
#
_cell.length_a   1.000
_cell.length_b   1.000
_cell.length_c   1.000
_cell.angle_alpha   90.00
_cell.angle_beta   90.00
_cell.angle_gamma   90.00
#
_symmetry.space_group_name_H-M   'P 1'
#
loop_
_entity.id
_entity.type
_entity.pdbx_description
1 polymer ?
#
loop_
_entity_poly.entity_id
_entity_poly.type
_entity_poly.pdbx_seq_one_letter_code
_entity_poly.pdbx_strand_id
1 'polypeptide(L)'
;MKVLFGMRMKAVVLGMVVVLSVGVSVGSSYNEDAFKALCEVLRHAEKVLNTTAISDPSKNGLEHALYGRPGGVLRVENGKVSVKGTRKCQSNRGLLCTYYAGGSGTYGCFAESLAGTLLCTCTPGQRGGGGRVFCGLDNLKNGGIWTGAHVESRKGLFQDVWDQVKQKCLHKSEDEKSSGVELSQLEESVKALREQLRQRNQNIFYLGDQIGYNGCGGTSRNDVCAAYHQEKGKDKHSVHIPWADAIKNAIPDLKKALMPKAPEAASVSTTHAPSATTTTEAQTIFPTKPSDPSTTTNTTEQGNTEDGHHTETEAPAHQSSSKSRHRQSTTEGTVATSTAPEETSTMGEPGILDPTAAPLFSPDGADILTPLGLFMAASSFS
;
A
#
# COMPACT_ATOMS: atom_id res chain seq x y z
N MET A 1 17.86 -52.81 -68.66
CA MET A 1 17.83 -51.51 -69.36
C MET A 1 17.68 -50.40 -68.34
N LYS A 2 18.50 -49.36 -68.47
CA LYS A 2 18.51 -48.14 -67.64
C LYS A 2 17.22 -47.35 -67.83
N VAL A 3 16.60 -46.87 -66.75
CA VAL A 3 15.78 -45.66 -66.81
C VAL A 3 16.04 -44.82 -65.55
N LEU A 4 16.71 -43.70 -65.77
CA LEU A 4 16.96 -42.61 -64.84
C LEU A 4 15.78 -41.63 -64.92
N PHE A 5 15.07 -41.41 -63.81
CA PHE A 5 14.26 -40.22 -63.57
C PHE A 5 14.67 -39.74 -62.15
N GLY A 6 15.31 -38.60 -61.95
CA GLY A 6 14.97 -37.29 -62.51
C GLY A 6 14.14 -36.51 -61.49
N MET A 7 14.55 -36.44 -60.22
CA MET A 7 13.88 -35.62 -59.22
C MET A 7 14.54 -34.25 -59.11
N ARG A 8 13.74 -33.25 -59.49
CA ARG A 8 14.03 -31.83 -59.56
C ARG A 8 14.33 -31.25 -58.17
N MET A 9 15.44 -30.51 -58.04
CA MET A 9 15.69 -29.62 -56.92
C MET A 9 14.55 -28.59 -56.84
N LYS A 10 13.72 -28.69 -55.81
CA LYS A 10 12.81 -27.60 -55.42
C LYS A 10 13.63 -26.61 -54.60
N ALA A 11 13.88 -25.44 -55.16
CA ALA A 11 14.53 -24.33 -54.49
C ALA A 11 13.76 -24.00 -53.19
N VAL A 12 14.39 -24.29 -52.06
CA VAL A 12 13.92 -23.83 -50.75
C VAL A 12 14.33 -22.36 -50.66
N VAL A 13 13.39 -21.48 -51.01
CA VAL A 13 13.52 -20.04 -50.77
C VAL A 13 13.45 -19.83 -49.26
N LEU A 14 14.62 -19.77 -48.62
CA LEU A 14 14.78 -19.28 -47.26
C LEU A 14 14.45 -17.78 -47.27
N GLY A 15 13.18 -17.45 -47.10
CA GLY A 15 12.74 -16.10 -46.76
C GLY A 15 13.24 -15.76 -45.37
N MET A 16 14.34 -15.03 -45.28
CA MET A 16 14.70 -14.28 -44.06
C MET A 16 13.59 -13.27 -43.80
N VAL A 17 12.60 -13.67 -43.01
CA VAL A 17 11.72 -12.72 -42.32
C VAL A 17 12.58 -12.07 -41.26
N VAL A 18 13.23 -10.97 -41.63
CA VAL A 18 13.81 -10.03 -40.67
C VAL A 18 12.61 -9.43 -39.94
N VAL A 19 12.21 -10.07 -38.85
CA VAL A 19 11.36 -9.44 -37.84
C VAL A 19 12.21 -8.31 -37.29
N LEU A 20 12.05 -7.12 -37.86
CA LEU A 20 12.38 -5.86 -37.21
C LEU A 20 11.45 -5.79 -36.00
N SER A 21 11.79 -6.50 -34.94
CA SER A 21 11.30 -6.26 -33.60
C SER A 21 11.81 -4.88 -33.25
N VAL A 22 11.01 -3.88 -33.61
CA VAL A 22 11.08 -2.55 -33.03
C VAL A 22 10.81 -2.78 -31.55
N GLY A 23 11.88 -3.05 -30.81
CA GLY A 23 11.88 -3.07 -29.37
C GLY A 23 11.52 -1.64 -28.98
N VAL A 24 10.23 -1.39 -28.78
CA VAL A 24 9.79 -0.21 -28.06
C VAL A 24 10.50 -0.35 -26.73
N SER A 25 11.56 0.43 -26.55
CA SER A 25 12.28 0.50 -25.29
C SER A 25 11.32 1.18 -24.34
N VAL A 26 10.36 0.41 -23.83
CA VAL A 26 9.42 0.83 -22.79
C VAL A 26 10.31 1.29 -21.66
N GLY A 27 10.37 2.60 -21.45
CA GLY A 27 11.23 3.17 -20.42
C GLY A 27 10.91 2.48 -19.11
N SER A 28 11.92 1.89 -18.46
CA SER A 28 11.71 1.13 -17.23
C SER A 28 11.04 2.03 -16.20
N SER A 29 9.81 1.71 -15.80
CA SER A 29 9.10 2.48 -14.80
C SER A 29 9.70 2.23 -13.41
N TYR A 30 9.72 3.25 -12.56
CA TYR A 30 10.27 3.10 -11.21
C TYR A 30 9.35 2.23 -10.37
N ASN A 31 9.91 1.34 -9.55
CA ASN A 31 9.16 0.46 -8.64
C ASN A 31 8.17 -0.52 -9.32
N GLU A 32 8.35 -0.86 -10.60
CA GLU A 32 7.42 -1.71 -11.34
C GLU A 32 7.23 -3.10 -10.72
N ASP A 33 8.33 -3.76 -10.34
CA ASP A 33 8.29 -5.10 -9.74
C ASP A 33 7.55 -5.10 -8.40
N ALA A 34 7.87 -4.12 -7.54
CA ALA A 34 7.22 -3.95 -6.24
C ALA A 34 5.72 -3.65 -6.42
N PHE A 35 5.37 -2.81 -7.39
CA PHE A 35 3.98 -2.51 -7.71
C PHE A 35 3.22 -3.76 -8.16
N LYS A 36 3.81 -4.55 -9.06
CA LYS A 36 3.20 -5.80 -9.53
C LYS A 36 2.93 -6.75 -8.38
N ALA A 37 3.90 -6.96 -7.48
CA ALA A 37 3.72 -7.82 -6.31
C ALA A 37 2.62 -7.30 -5.37
N LEU A 38 2.58 -5.99 -5.11
CA LEU A 38 1.55 -5.35 -4.29
C LEU A 38 0.16 -5.46 -4.94
N CYS A 39 0.05 -5.29 -6.26
CA CYS A 39 -1.20 -5.47 -7.01
C CYS A 39 -1.73 -6.90 -6.91
N GLU A 40 -0.86 -7.91 -7.01
CA GLU A 40 -1.26 -9.31 -6.90
C GLU A 40 -1.88 -9.61 -5.54
N VAL A 41 -1.25 -9.14 -4.46
CA VAL A 41 -1.82 -9.26 -3.11
C VAL A 41 -3.16 -8.54 -3.03
N LEU A 42 -3.23 -7.28 -3.49
CA LEU A 42 -4.47 -6.48 -3.44
C LEU A 42 -5.61 -7.19 -4.19
N ARG A 43 -5.33 -7.71 -5.38
CA ARG A 43 -6.30 -8.38 -6.25
C ARG A 43 -6.87 -9.64 -5.59
N HIS A 44 -6.01 -10.50 -5.06
CA HIS A 44 -6.47 -11.73 -4.40
C HIS A 44 -7.19 -11.43 -3.08
N ALA A 45 -6.71 -10.45 -2.31
CA ALA A 45 -7.35 -10.04 -1.08
C ALA A 45 -8.75 -9.45 -1.32
N GLU A 46 -8.92 -8.66 -2.37
CA GLU A 46 -10.23 -8.13 -2.79
C GLU A 46 -11.23 -9.22 -3.16
N LYS A 47 -10.79 -10.23 -3.92
CA LYS A 47 -11.65 -11.36 -4.27
C LYS A 47 -12.08 -12.15 -3.04
N VAL A 48 -11.16 -12.35 -2.09
CA VAL A 48 -11.47 -12.96 -0.81
C VAL A 48 -12.50 -12.10 -0.07
N LEU A 49 -12.25 -10.80 0.11
CA LEU A 49 -13.17 -9.86 0.80
C LEU A 49 -14.60 -9.83 0.21
N ASN A 50 -14.73 -9.97 -1.10
CA ASN A 50 -16.02 -9.95 -1.79
C ASN A 50 -16.79 -11.29 -1.68
N THR A 51 -16.23 -12.30 -1.01
CA THR A 51 -16.92 -13.57 -0.77
C THR A 51 -17.89 -13.44 0.42
N THR A 52 -19.14 -13.88 0.24
CA THR A 52 -20.22 -13.78 1.25
C THR A 52 -20.05 -14.72 2.46
N ALA A 53 -19.12 -15.68 2.39
CA ALA A 53 -18.91 -16.69 3.41
C ALA A 53 -18.01 -16.24 4.58
N ILE A 54 -17.47 -15.03 4.55
CA ILE A 54 -16.55 -14.52 5.57
C ILE A 54 -17.35 -13.82 6.68
N SER A 55 -16.99 -14.09 7.94
CA SER A 55 -17.57 -13.42 9.11
C SER A 55 -17.12 -11.96 9.22
N ASP A 56 -17.97 -11.10 9.78
CA ASP A 56 -17.66 -9.67 9.94
C ASP A 56 -16.31 -9.39 10.65
N PRO A 57 -15.90 -10.10 11.71
CA PRO A 57 -14.60 -9.85 12.34
C PRO A 57 -13.40 -10.10 11.43
N SER A 58 -13.40 -11.22 10.69
CA SER A 58 -12.33 -11.56 9.74
C SER A 58 -12.32 -10.60 8.56
N LYS A 59 -13.51 -10.23 8.08
CA LYS A 59 -13.68 -9.22 7.03
C LYS A 59 -13.11 -7.87 7.44
N ASN A 60 -13.48 -7.36 8.62
CA ASN A 60 -12.99 -6.10 9.15
C ASN A 60 -11.47 -6.11 9.35
N GLY A 61 -10.91 -7.21 9.85
CA GLY A 61 -9.46 -7.37 10.01
C GLY A 61 -8.71 -7.27 8.67
N LEU A 62 -9.24 -7.94 7.64
CA LEU A 62 -8.69 -7.90 6.29
C LEU A 62 -8.86 -6.51 5.65
N GLU A 63 -10.04 -5.89 5.75
CA GLU A 63 -10.28 -4.52 5.28
C GLU A 63 -9.32 -3.51 5.93
N HIS A 64 -9.08 -3.61 7.24
CA HIS A 64 -8.12 -2.75 7.93
C HIS A 64 -6.69 -2.95 7.42
N ALA A 65 -6.29 -4.19 7.14
CA ALA A 65 -4.98 -4.49 6.59
C ALA A 65 -4.82 -3.91 5.17
N LEU A 66 -5.85 -4.02 4.34
CA LEU A 66 -5.79 -3.50 2.98
C LEU A 66 -5.89 -1.99 2.92
N TYR A 67 -6.83 -1.40 3.66
CA TYR A 67 -7.29 -0.03 3.44
C TYR A 67 -7.02 0.94 4.57
N GLY A 68 -6.43 0.45 5.67
CA GLY A 68 -6.16 1.24 6.86
C GLY A 68 -7.34 1.24 7.84
N ARG A 69 -7.01 1.49 9.10
CA ARG A 69 -7.98 1.44 10.21
C ARG A 69 -8.85 2.70 10.27
N PRO A 70 -10.11 2.59 10.73
CA PRO A 70 -10.90 3.74 11.15
C PRO A 70 -10.13 4.64 12.11
N GLY A 71 -10.10 5.94 11.84
CA GLY A 71 -9.36 6.91 12.64
C GLY A 71 -7.84 6.92 12.45
N GLY A 72 -7.30 6.08 11.55
CA GLY A 72 -5.89 6.10 11.15
C GLY A 72 -5.52 7.33 10.33
N VAL A 73 -4.21 7.49 10.07
CA VAL A 73 -3.69 8.61 9.26
C VAL A 73 -4.17 8.50 7.82
N LEU A 74 -4.16 7.29 7.27
CA LEU A 74 -4.66 6.96 5.96
C LEU A 74 -5.81 5.98 6.10
N ARG A 75 -6.90 6.25 5.39
CA ARG A 75 -7.97 5.29 5.17
C ARG A 75 -8.48 5.39 3.74
N VAL A 76 -8.69 4.25 3.10
CA VAL A 76 -9.40 4.16 1.84
C VAL A 76 -10.77 3.53 2.11
N GLU A 77 -11.85 4.20 1.70
CA GLU A 77 -13.20 3.70 1.92
C GLU A 77 -14.03 3.97 0.67
N ASN A 78 -14.62 2.92 0.10
CA ASN A 78 -15.36 3.00 -1.17
C ASN A 78 -14.53 3.67 -2.28
N GLY A 79 -13.24 3.35 -2.32
CA GLY A 79 -12.30 3.92 -3.28
C GLY A 79 -11.93 5.39 -3.04
N LYS A 80 -12.41 6.02 -1.96
CA LYS A 80 -12.10 7.40 -1.57
C LYS A 80 -10.99 7.41 -0.52
N VAL A 81 -9.94 8.17 -0.80
CA VAL A 81 -8.81 8.35 0.10
C VAL A 81 -9.13 9.45 1.12
N SER A 82 -9.01 9.11 2.40
CA SER A 82 -9.03 10.03 3.53
C SER A 82 -7.64 10.06 4.16
N VAL A 83 -7.11 11.27 4.34
CA VAL A 83 -5.87 11.49 5.05
C VAL A 83 -6.11 12.48 6.19
N LYS A 84 -5.64 12.14 7.38
CA LYS A 84 -5.72 12.99 8.57
C LYS A 84 -4.38 12.94 9.29
N GLY A 85 -3.80 14.09 9.63
CA GLY A 85 -2.72 14.14 10.60
C GLY A 85 -3.23 13.65 11.96
N THR A 86 -2.41 12.86 12.65
CA THR A 86 -2.72 12.42 14.01
C THR A 86 -1.57 12.85 14.91
N ARG A 87 -1.85 13.16 16.19
CA ARG A 87 -0.79 13.43 17.17
C ARG A 87 0.18 12.25 17.32
N LYS A 88 -0.31 11.06 17.00
CA LYS A 88 0.44 9.81 17.10
C LYS A 88 1.30 9.55 15.89
N CYS A 89 1.18 10.25 14.76
CA CYS A 89 1.95 9.95 13.57
C CYS A 89 2.67 11.19 13.05
N GLN A 90 3.92 10.96 12.64
CA GLN A 90 4.71 12.01 12.01
C GLN A 90 4.11 12.39 10.65
N SER A 91 4.30 13.63 10.23
CA SER A 91 3.75 14.13 8.95
C SER A 91 4.73 14.00 7.78
N ASN A 92 6.01 13.73 8.05
CA ASN A 92 7.03 13.59 7.02
C ASN A 92 6.88 12.26 6.27
N ARG A 93 6.91 12.31 4.93
CA ARG A 93 6.85 11.13 4.06
C ARG A 93 7.77 9.98 4.49
N GLY A 94 9.05 10.26 4.76
CA GLY A 94 10.01 9.22 5.15
C GLY A 94 9.59 8.51 6.43
N LEU A 95 9.02 9.25 7.38
CA LEU A 95 8.53 8.72 8.65
C LEU A 95 7.18 8.00 8.49
N LEU A 96 6.30 8.43 7.58
CA LEU A 96 5.04 7.75 7.28
C LEU A 96 5.25 6.44 6.52
N CYS A 97 6.27 6.38 5.66
CA CYS A 97 6.58 5.26 4.79
C CYS A 97 7.66 4.32 5.34
N THR A 98 8.20 4.58 6.54
CA THR A 98 9.17 3.71 7.22
C THR A 98 8.58 3.22 8.54
N TYR A 99 8.24 1.94 8.62
CA TYR A 99 7.68 1.31 9.81
C TYR A 99 8.77 0.80 10.74
N TYR A 100 8.62 1.04 12.04
CA TYR A 100 9.54 0.57 13.08
C TYR A 100 8.81 -0.30 14.10
N ALA A 101 9.10 -1.60 14.10
CA ALA A 101 8.58 -2.50 15.12
C ALA A 101 9.14 -2.10 16.50
N GLY A 102 8.26 -1.93 17.50
CA GLY A 102 8.64 -1.62 18.89
C GLY A 102 8.94 -0.15 19.20
N GLY A 103 8.75 0.76 18.23
CA GLY A 103 8.80 2.21 18.49
C GLY A 103 7.53 2.75 19.15
N SER A 104 7.50 4.06 19.44
CA SER A 104 6.35 4.76 20.07
C SER A 104 5.04 4.77 19.25
N GLY A 105 4.91 3.93 18.21
CA GLY A 105 3.78 3.89 17.29
C GLY A 105 3.68 5.12 16.39
N THR A 106 4.77 5.90 16.28
CA THR A 106 4.76 7.20 15.56
C THR A 106 5.25 7.17 14.13
N TYR A 107 5.72 6.01 13.68
CA TYR A 107 6.34 5.80 12.39
C TYR A 107 5.61 4.73 11.58
N GLY A 108 5.65 4.85 10.27
CA GLY A 108 5.12 3.85 9.35
C GLY A 108 3.61 3.89 9.17
N CYS A 109 2.91 4.93 9.62
CA CYS A 109 1.45 4.93 9.63
C CYS A 109 0.79 4.78 8.25
N PHE A 110 1.51 5.06 7.15
CA PHE A 110 1.07 4.66 5.80
C PHE A 110 1.43 3.19 5.51
N ALA A 111 2.67 2.80 5.80
CA ALA A 111 3.18 1.44 5.61
C ALA A 111 2.47 0.36 6.46
N GLU A 112 1.64 0.74 7.44
CA GLU A 112 0.79 -0.18 8.21
C GLU A 112 -0.32 -0.83 7.38
N SER A 113 -0.70 -0.25 6.25
CA SER A 113 -1.73 -0.78 5.35
C SER A 113 -1.18 -1.06 3.95
N LEU A 114 -1.80 -1.98 3.21
CA LEU A 114 -1.42 -2.25 1.82
C LEU A 114 -1.62 -1.01 0.94
N ALA A 115 -2.75 -0.32 1.08
CA ALA A 115 -3.04 0.91 0.35
C ALA A 115 -2.01 1.99 0.62
N GLY A 116 -1.63 2.19 1.89
CA GLY A 116 -0.58 3.16 2.21
C GLY A 116 0.80 2.75 1.73
N THR A 117 1.11 1.45 1.70
CA THR A 117 2.33 0.91 1.08
C THR A 117 2.36 1.22 -0.42
N LEU A 118 1.25 1.01 -1.13
CA LEU A 118 1.09 1.38 -2.55
C LEU A 118 1.24 2.89 -2.77
N LEU A 119 0.65 3.72 -1.91
CA LEU A 119 0.83 5.18 -2.00
C LEU A 119 2.30 5.59 -1.75
N CYS A 120 2.97 4.97 -0.78
CA CYS A 120 4.38 5.23 -0.49
C CYS A 120 5.30 4.90 -1.66
N THR A 121 5.07 3.78 -2.35
CA THR A 121 5.89 3.31 -3.49
C THR A 121 5.50 3.95 -4.83
N CYS A 122 4.27 4.43 -5.01
CA CYS A 122 3.79 4.92 -6.30
C CYS A 122 3.58 6.44 -6.39
N THR A 123 3.57 7.16 -5.26
CA THR A 123 3.44 8.62 -5.30
C THR A 123 4.78 9.27 -5.68
N PRO A 124 4.86 10.12 -6.71
CA PRO A 124 6.13 10.75 -7.10
C PRO A 124 6.77 11.59 -5.99
N GLY A 125 8.11 11.57 -5.94
CA GLY A 125 8.93 12.42 -5.08
C GLY A 125 9.36 13.73 -5.77
N GLN A 126 10.16 14.56 -5.08
CA GLN A 126 10.55 15.91 -5.55
C GLN A 126 11.30 15.89 -6.88
N ARG A 127 12.19 14.91 -7.09
CA ARG A 127 12.94 14.75 -8.35
C ARG A 127 12.21 13.88 -9.39
N GLY A 128 10.94 13.57 -9.16
CA GLY A 128 10.07 12.80 -10.06
C GLY A 128 9.24 13.63 -11.04
N GLY A 129 9.13 14.95 -10.84
CA GLY A 129 8.18 15.83 -11.54
C GLY A 129 8.43 16.16 -13.03
N GLY A 130 9.10 15.28 -13.78
CA GLY A 130 9.54 15.56 -15.17
C GLY A 130 9.09 14.52 -16.20
N GLY A 131 7.83 14.04 -16.12
CA GLY A 131 7.32 13.03 -17.06
C GLY A 131 7.83 11.61 -16.78
N ARG A 132 8.24 11.32 -15.54
CA ARG A 132 8.66 9.99 -15.11
C ARG A 132 7.51 9.26 -14.44
N VAL A 133 7.46 7.97 -14.71
CA VAL A 133 6.34 7.11 -14.39
C VAL A 133 6.74 6.23 -13.20
N PHE A 134 6.06 6.38 -12.07
CA PHE A 134 6.21 5.51 -10.90
C PHE A 134 5.14 4.45 -10.93
N CYS A 135 5.48 3.18 -10.70
CA CYS A 135 4.57 2.05 -10.76
C CYS A 135 3.83 1.94 -12.10
N GLY A 136 4.45 2.42 -13.18
CA GLY A 136 3.78 2.55 -14.47
C GLY A 136 2.59 3.52 -14.49
N LEU A 137 2.34 4.34 -13.46
CA LEU A 137 1.19 5.25 -13.38
C LEU A 137 1.46 6.55 -14.17
N ASP A 138 0.76 6.72 -15.28
CA ASP A 138 0.93 7.85 -16.20
C ASP A 138 -0.07 8.98 -15.90
N ASN A 139 0.28 10.23 -16.22
CA ASN A 139 -0.67 11.35 -16.28
C ASN A 139 -1.51 11.57 -14.99
N LEU A 140 -0.86 11.61 -13.82
CA LEU A 140 -1.54 12.02 -12.58
C LEU A 140 -2.15 13.42 -12.78
N LYS A 141 -3.48 13.54 -12.67
CA LYS A 141 -4.22 14.78 -12.97
C LYS A 141 -3.73 15.95 -12.12
N ASN A 142 -3.39 15.67 -10.86
CA ASN A 142 -2.91 16.66 -9.91
C ASN A 142 -1.38 16.87 -9.96
N GLY A 143 -0.66 16.29 -10.94
CA GLY A 143 0.75 16.61 -11.29
C GLY A 143 1.75 16.65 -10.14
N GLY A 144 1.39 16.06 -9.01
CA GLY A 144 1.93 16.44 -7.72
C GLY A 144 3.13 15.62 -7.31
N ILE A 145 4.00 16.25 -6.54
CA ILE A 145 5.06 15.58 -5.80
C ILE A 145 4.67 15.52 -4.33
N TRP A 146 5.12 14.47 -3.66
CA TRP A 146 5.03 14.38 -2.21
C TRP A 146 6.42 14.25 -1.61
N THR A 147 6.85 15.31 -0.94
CA THR A 147 8.00 15.32 -0.03
C THR A 147 7.62 16.08 1.23
N GLY A 148 8.23 15.72 2.35
CA GLY A 148 8.08 16.47 3.60
C GLY A 148 6.71 16.32 4.28
N ALA A 149 6.35 17.34 5.05
CA ALA A 149 5.16 17.44 5.89
C ALA A 149 3.91 17.92 5.11
N HIS A 150 2.76 18.03 5.78
CA HIS A 150 1.46 18.46 5.22
C HIS A 150 0.76 17.42 4.34
N VAL A 151 0.66 16.20 4.86
CA VAL A 151 0.05 15.05 4.18
C VAL A 151 -1.42 15.31 3.77
N GLU A 152 -2.17 16.12 4.53
CA GLU A 152 -3.57 16.44 4.27
C GLU A 152 -3.74 17.28 3.01
N SER A 153 -2.82 18.23 2.75
CA SER A 153 -2.83 19.05 1.53
C SER A 153 -2.59 18.22 0.26
N ARG A 154 -2.08 16.99 0.41
CA ARG A 154 -1.78 16.06 -0.68
C ARG A 154 -2.89 15.04 -0.95
N LYS A 155 -4.06 15.18 -0.31
CA LYS A 155 -5.20 14.28 -0.50
C LYS A 155 -5.59 14.08 -1.97
N GLY A 156 -5.63 15.15 -2.77
CA GLY A 156 -5.95 15.04 -4.21
C GLY A 156 -4.94 14.20 -4.99
N LEU A 157 -3.64 14.38 -4.71
CA LEU A 157 -2.57 13.56 -5.28
C LEU A 157 -2.73 12.08 -4.90
N PHE A 158 -3.00 11.79 -3.62
CA PHE A 158 -3.18 10.40 -3.18
C PHE A 158 -4.43 9.76 -3.79
N GLN A 159 -5.51 10.53 -3.94
CA GLN A 159 -6.71 10.07 -4.62
C GLN A 159 -6.40 9.67 -6.06
N ASP A 160 -5.69 10.50 -6.82
CA ASP A 160 -5.31 10.19 -8.20
C ASP A 160 -4.45 8.93 -8.32
N VAL A 161 -3.42 8.82 -7.47
CA VAL A 161 -2.56 7.63 -7.43
C VAL A 161 -3.40 6.40 -7.13
N TRP A 162 -4.26 6.46 -6.11
CA TRP A 162 -5.12 5.35 -5.73
C TRP A 162 -6.13 4.96 -6.82
N ASP A 163 -6.70 5.93 -7.53
CA ASP A 163 -7.62 5.66 -8.63
C ASP A 163 -6.93 4.89 -9.76
N GLN A 164 -5.70 5.26 -10.10
CA GLN A 164 -4.91 4.50 -11.08
C GLN A 164 -4.47 3.13 -10.57
N VAL A 165 -4.12 3.01 -9.29
CA VAL A 165 -3.82 1.71 -8.65
C VAL A 165 -5.02 0.78 -8.78
N LYS A 166 -6.24 1.22 -8.41
CA LYS A 166 -7.46 0.44 -8.60
C LYS A 166 -7.65 0.03 -10.06
N GLN A 167 -7.51 0.99 -10.98
CA GLN A 167 -7.66 0.73 -12.41
C GLN A 167 -6.66 -0.33 -12.90
N LYS A 168 -5.40 -0.30 -12.47
CA LYS A 168 -4.39 -1.26 -12.94
C LYS A 168 -4.42 -2.61 -12.22
N CYS A 169 -4.66 -2.63 -10.91
CA CYS A 169 -4.63 -3.86 -10.13
C CYS A 169 -5.96 -4.65 -10.22
N LEU A 170 -7.12 -3.96 -10.35
CA LEU A 170 -8.44 -4.60 -10.19
C LEU A 170 -9.24 -4.76 -11.50
N HIS A 171 -8.92 -4.02 -12.57
CA HIS A 171 -9.77 -3.95 -13.78
C HIS A 171 -9.65 -5.16 -14.75
N LYS A 172 -9.09 -6.31 -14.33
CA LYS A 172 -8.75 -7.42 -15.25
C LYS A 172 -9.16 -8.83 -14.82
N SER A 173 -10.15 -9.03 -13.94
CA SER A 173 -10.58 -10.39 -13.62
C SER A 173 -11.74 -10.84 -14.52
N GLU A 174 -11.43 -11.40 -15.69
CA GLU A 174 -12.43 -12.00 -16.58
C GLU A 174 -12.87 -13.43 -16.20
N ASP A 175 -12.34 -14.03 -15.14
CA ASP A 175 -12.82 -15.35 -14.69
C ASP A 175 -13.11 -15.37 -13.18
N GLU A 176 -14.38 -15.60 -12.83
CA GLU A 176 -14.78 -16.01 -11.47
C GLU A 176 -14.17 -17.38 -11.17
N LYS A 177 -13.10 -17.40 -10.37
CA LYS A 177 -12.55 -18.63 -9.80
C LYS A 177 -13.21 -18.91 -8.45
N SER A 178 -13.30 -20.19 -8.09
CA SER A 178 -13.80 -20.61 -6.79
C SER A 178 -13.01 -19.97 -5.63
N SER A 179 -13.70 -19.60 -4.55
CA SER A 179 -13.14 -18.89 -3.38
C SER A 179 -11.92 -19.58 -2.74
N GLY A 180 -11.89 -20.91 -2.70
CA GLY A 180 -10.76 -21.67 -2.15
C GLY A 180 -9.45 -21.49 -2.93
N VAL A 181 -9.53 -21.30 -4.26
CA VAL A 181 -8.35 -21.03 -5.10
C VAL A 181 -7.80 -19.62 -4.83
N GLU A 182 -8.68 -18.65 -4.60
CA GLU A 182 -8.28 -17.26 -4.33
C GLU A 182 -7.58 -17.11 -2.98
N LEU A 183 -7.99 -17.87 -1.95
CA LEU A 183 -7.33 -17.82 -0.65
C LEU A 183 -5.90 -18.39 -0.69
N SER A 184 -5.69 -19.49 -1.43
CA SER A 184 -4.34 -20.03 -1.66
C SER A 184 -3.47 -19.05 -2.45
N GLN A 185 -4.04 -18.39 -3.46
CA GLN A 185 -3.33 -17.35 -4.23
C GLN A 185 -3.01 -16.11 -3.40
N LEU A 186 -3.87 -15.74 -2.43
CA LEU A 186 -3.57 -14.69 -1.47
C LEU A 186 -2.37 -15.07 -0.59
N GLU A 187 -2.33 -16.30 -0.07
CA GLU A 187 -1.20 -16.80 0.73
C GLU A 187 0.11 -16.80 -0.08
N GLU A 188 0.06 -17.30 -1.31
CA GLU A 188 1.20 -17.35 -2.22
C GLU A 188 1.71 -15.96 -2.62
N SER A 189 0.80 -15.02 -2.93
CA SER A 189 1.16 -13.66 -3.30
C SER A 189 1.80 -12.89 -2.15
N VAL A 190 1.32 -13.05 -0.91
CA VAL A 190 1.96 -12.47 0.28
C VAL A 190 3.36 -13.05 0.49
N LYS A 191 3.52 -14.38 0.30
CA LYS A 191 4.83 -15.04 0.38
C LYS A 191 5.77 -14.51 -0.71
N ALA A 192 5.31 -14.46 -1.96
CA ALA A 192 6.09 -13.96 -3.09
C ALA A 192 6.51 -12.49 -2.91
N LEU A 193 5.64 -11.65 -2.34
CA LEU A 193 5.98 -10.28 -2.01
C LEU A 193 7.11 -10.20 -0.96
N ARG A 194 7.07 -11.05 0.07
CA ARG A 194 8.16 -11.15 1.06
C ARG A 194 9.48 -11.58 0.42
N GLU A 195 9.44 -12.44 -0.61
CA GLU A 195 10.64 -12.82 -1.35
C GLU A 195 11.29 -11.64 -2.08
N GLN A 196 10.48 -10.68 -2.53
CA GLN A 196 10.92 -9.50 -3.28
C GLN A 196 11.43 -8.36 -2.39
N LEU A 197 11.31 -8.46 -1.07
CA LEU A 197 11.85 -7.46 -0.17
C LEU A 197 13.35 -7.31 -0.39
N ARG A 198 13.75 -6.08 -0.70
CA ARG A 198 15.15 -5.71 -0.75
C ARG A 198 15.64 -5.41 0.65
N GLN A 199 16.92 -5.63 0.90
CA GLN A 199 17.53 -5.40 2.19
C GLN A 199 18.54 -4.26 2.09
N ARG A 200 18.52 -3.35 3.07
CA ARG A 200 19.56 -2.34 3.29
C ARG A 200 20.07 -2.49 4.71
N ASN A 201 21.39 -2.68 4.83
CA ASN A 201 22.04 -3.02 6.09
C ASN A 201 21.44 -4.29 6.71
N GLN A 202 21.68 -4.56 8.00
CA GLN A 202 21.26 -5.81 8.65
C GLN A 202 19.82 -5.79 9.20
N ASN A 203 19.08 -4.69 9.03
CA ASN A 203 17.88 -4.42 9.82
C ASN A 203 16.76 -3.66 9.10
N ILE A 204 16.91 -3.31 7.81
CA ILE A 204 15.86 -2.61 7.06
C ILE A 204 15.52 -3.39 5.80
N PHE A 205 14.25 -3.73 5.65
CA PHE A 205 13.69 -4.35 4.46
C PHE A 205 12.76 -3.37 3.77
N TYR A 206 12.72 -3.36 2.44
CA TYR A 206 11.93 -2.37 1.71
C TYR A 206 11.37 -2.89 0.38
N LEU A 207 10.29 -2.22 -0.03
CA LEU A 207 9.66 -2.33 -1.33
C LEU A 207 9.91 -1.04 -2.12
N GLY A 208 10.26 -1.18 -3.39
CA GLY A 208 10.67 -0.09 -4.27
C GLY A 208 12.15 -0.16 -4.64
N ASP A 209 12.68 0.91 -5.21
CA ASP A 209 13.98 0.88 -5.87
C ASP A 209 15.13 0.96 -4.88
N GLN A 210 15.17 1.99 -4.03
CA GLN A 210 16.20 2.20 -3.02
C GLN A 210 15.65 2.90 -1.76
N ILE A 211 16.44 2.93 -0.70
CA ILE A 211 16.18 3.76 0.49
C ILE A 211 17.18 4.91 0.49
N GLY A 212 16.70 6.14 0.67
CA GLY A 212 17.53 7.34 0.80
C GLY A 212 18.19 7.45 2.18
N TYR A 213 19.04 8.46 2.39
CA TYR A 213 19.66 8.69 3.70
C TYR A 213 18.60 8.86 4.82
N ASN A 214 17.49 9.55 4.51
CA ASN A 214 16.36 9.78 5.42
C ASN A 214 15.22 8.77 5.25
N GLY A 215 15.53 7.52 4.87
CA GLY A 215 14.49 6.51 4.63
C GLY A 215 13.78 6.69 3.28
N CYS A 216 12.46 6.45 3.26
CA CYS A 216 11.62 6.58 2.07
C CYS A 216 11.10 8.02 1.87
N GLY A 217 12.00 8.99 1.81
CA GLY A 217 11.67 10.42 1.85
C GLY A 217 11.16 11.02 0.54
N GLY A 218 11.36 10.36 -0.61
CA GLY A 218 11.05 10.90 -1.93
C GLY A 218 11.86 12.13 -2.32
N THR A 219 13.00 12.40 -1.68
CA THR A 219 13.89 13.53 -2.00
C THR A 219 14.69 13.28 -3.27
N SER A 220 15.03 12.01 -3.50
CA SER A 220 15.56 11.46 -4.73
C SER A 220 14.42 10.81 -5.52
N ARG A 221 14.74 10.37 -6.73
CA ARG A 221 13.83 9.48 -7.47
C ARG A 221 13.88 8.05 -6.95
N ASN A 222 15.00 7.67 -6.35
CA ASN A 222 15.25 6.30 -5.92
C ASN A 222 14.73 6.02 -4.51
N ASP A 223 14.45 7.04 -3.68
CA ASP A 223 14.00 6.89 -2.28
C ASP A 223 12.46 6.98 -2.14
N VAL A 224 11.75 6.65 -3.21
CA VAL A 224 10.30 6.44 -3.24
C VAL A 224 10.06 4.95 -2.96
N CYS A 225 9.81 4.63 -1.69
CA CYS A 225 9.72 3.25 -1.21
C CYS A 225 8.75 3.12 -0.03
N ALA A 226 8.53 1.89 0.43
CA ALA A 226 8.03 1.58 1.76
C ALA A 226 9.06 0.70 2.49
N ALA A 227 9.42 1.05 3.72
CA ALA A 227 10.47 0.36 4.47
C ALA A 227 9.96 -0.15 5.82
N TYR A 228 10.58 -1.23 6.30
CA TYR A 228 10.21 -1.96 7.50
C TYR A 228 11.47 -2.31 8.27
N HIS A 229 11.55 -1.81 9.50
CA HIS A 229 12.67 -2.01 10.39
C HIS A 229 12.47 -3.26 11.24
N GLN A 230 13.53 -4.04 11.39
CA GLN A 230 13.55 -5.25 12.19
C GLN A 230 14.74 -5.24 13.16
N GLU A 231 14.66 -6.07 14.19
CA GLU A 231 15.82 -6.41 15.03
C GLU A 231 16.95 -7.04 14.18
N LYS A 232 18.21 -6.81 14.59
CA LYS A 232 19.38 -7.36 13.90
C LYS A 232 19.34 -8.90 13.88
N GLY A 233 19.81 -9.48 12.78
CA GLY A 233 19.97 -10.94 12.63
C GLY A 233 18.71 -11.68 12.16
N LYS A 234 17.65 -10.95 11.83
CA LYS A 234 16.43 -11.52 11.25
C LYS A 234 16.47 -11.47 9.72
N ASP A 235 15.79 -12.43 9.09
CA ASP A 235 15.67 -12.54 7.64
C ASP A 235 14.42 -11.81 7.11
N LYS A 236 14.27 -11.75 5.78
CA LYS A 236 13.12 -11.14 5.11
C LYS A 236 11.78 -11.88 5.35
N HIS A 237 11.79 -13.11 5.87
CA HIS A 237 10.57 -13.86 6.19
C HIS A 237 10.04 -13.54 7.59
N SER A 238 10.93 -13.07 8.46
CA SER A 238 10.64 -12.71 9.84
C SER A 238 10.46 -11.21 10.07
N VAL A 239 10.64 -10.38 9.04
CA VAL A 239 10.32 -8.95 9.14
C VAL A 239 8.83 -8.72 9.37
N HIS A 240 8.52 -7.89 10.36
CA HIS A 240 7.15 -7.52 10.70
C HIS A 240 6.63 -6.48 9.69
N ILE A 241 5.60 -6.88 8.93
CA ILE A 241 4.89 -6.04 7.95
C ILE A 241 3.42 -6.06 8.37
N PRO A 242 2.89 -5.00 8.99
CA PRO A 242 1.62 -5.07 9.73
C PRO A 242 0.45 -5.62 8.91
N TRP A 243 0.26 -5.12 7.69
CA TRP A 243 -0.82 -5.59 6.83
C TRP A 243 -0.60 -7.02 6.32
N ALA A 244 0.64 -7.40 5.98
CA ALA A 244 0.93 -8.75 5.49
C ALA A 244 0.78 -9.79 6.58
N ASP A 245 1.17 -9.45 7.81
CA ASP A 245 0.99 -10.30 8.99
C ASP A 245 -0.48 -10.43 9.37
N ALA A 246 -1.25 -9.33 9.26
CA ALA A 246 -2.70 -9.38 9.46
C ALA A 246 -3.39 -10.30 8.43
N ILE A 247 -3.02 -10.23 7.15
CA ILE A 247 -3.52 -11.14 6.11
C ILE A 247 -3.15 -12.59 6.45
N LYS A 248 -1.87 -12.84 6.76
CA LYS A 248 -1.37 -14.18 7.10
C LYS A 248 -2.13 -14.79 8.28
N ASN A 249 -2.39 -13.99 9.31
CA ASN A 249 -3.11 -14.41 10.50
C ASN A 249 -4.62 -14.63 10.25
N ALA A 250 -5.20 -13.94 9.27
CA ALA A 250 -6.61 -14.13 8.89
C ALA A 250 -6.84 -15.39 8.04
N ILE A 251 -5.83 -15.88 7.31
CA ILE A 251 -5.97 -17.02 6.39
C ILE A 251 -6.57 -18.29 7.05
N PRO A 252 -6.15 -18.73 8.25
CA PRO A 252 -6.72 -19.93 8.89
C PRO A 252 -8.23 -19.81 9.15
N ASP A 253 -8.68 -18.66 9.65
CA ASP A 253 -10.10 -18.39 9.92
C ASP A 253 -10.90 -18.33 8.63
N LEU A 254 -10.32 -17.70 7.59
CA LEU A 254 -10.90 -17.66 6.24
C LEU A 254 -11.00 -19.07 5.64
N LYS A 255 -9.98 -19.92 5.79
CA LYS A 255 -10.01 -21.32 5.33
C LYS A 255 -11.16 -22.05 6.01
N LYS A 256 -11.30 -21.93 7.34
CA LYS A 256 -12.37 -22.56 8.10
C LYS A 256 -13.76 -22.08 7.66
N ALA A 257 -13.92 -20.79 7.37
CA ALA A 257 -15.19 -20.20 6.93
C ALA A 257 -15.58 -20.61 5.49
N LEU A 258 -14.59 -20.82 4.62
CA LEU A 258 -14.80 -21.21 3.22
C LEU A 258 -14.92 -22.73 3.01
N MET A 259 -14.55 -23.55 3.99
CA MET A 259 -14.77 -24.99 3.89
C MET A 259 -16.27 -25.27 3.78
N PRO A 260 -16.71 -26.09 2.81
CA PRO A 260 -18.11 -26.49 2.71
C PRO A 260 -18.54 -27.02 4.07
N LYS A 261 -19.56 -26.40 4.67
CA LYS A 261 -20.18 -26.94 5.87
C LYS A 261 -20.60 -28.36 5.49
N ALA A 262 -19.96 -29.37 6.09
CA ALA A 262 -20.31 -30.75 5.85
C ALA A 262 -21.82 -30.83 5.94
N PRO A 263 -22.52 -31.44 4.95
CA PRO A 263 -23.97 -31.49 4.94
C PRO A 263 -24.38 -31.95 6.32
N GLU A 264 -24.97 -31.03 7.09
CA GLU A 264 -25.35 -31.24 8.47
C GLU A 264 -26.32 -32.39 8.37
N ALA A 265 -25.82 -33.59 8.64
CA ALA A 265 -26.45 -34.84 8.25
C ALA A 265 -27.85 -34.71 8.77
N ALA A 266 -28.80 -34.49 7.85
CA ALA A 266 -30.12 -34.04 8.19
C ALA A 266 -30.56 -35.04 9.23
N SER A 267 -30.63 -34.60 10.49
CA SER A 267 -31.13 -35.40 11.57
C SER A 267 -32.53 -35.68 11.09
N VAL A 268 -32.71 -36.85 10.51
CA VAL A 268 -33.99 -37.35 10.06
C VAL A 268 -34.76 -37.38 11.36
N SER A 269 -35.50 -36.31 11.62
CA SER A 269 -36.51 -36.31 12.65
C SER A 269 -37.42 -37.43 12.23
N THR A 270 -37.23 -38.58 12.89
CA THR A 270 -38.10 -39.73 12.82
C THR A 270 -39.47 -39.17 13.12
N THR A 271 -40.22 -38.91 12.04
CA THR A 271 -41.57 -38.40 12.12
C THR A 271 -42.35 -39.54 12.74
N HIS A 272 -42.61 -39.44 14.04
CA HIS A 272 -43.60 -40.28 14.67
C HIS A 272 -44.90 -40.08 13.90
N ALA A 273 -45.38 -41.18 13.31
CA ALA A 273 -46.59 -41.20 12.53
C ALA A 273 -47.74 -40.52 13.29
N PRO A 274 -48.41 -39.52 12.71
CA PRO A 274 -49.65 -39.02 13.28
C PRO A 274 -50.71 -40.13 13.17
N SER A 275 -51.14 -40.65 14.32
CA SER A 275 -52.39 -41.42 14.39
C SER A 275 -53.52 -40.57 13.83
N ALA A 276 -54.24 -41.14 12.87
CA ALA A 276 -55.43 -40.55 12.31
C ALA A 276 -56.47 -40.34 13.42
N THR A 277 -56.92 -39.10 13.62
CA THR A 277 -58.18 -38.81 14.29
C THR A 277 -58.92 -37.78 13.45
N THR A 278 -59.83 -38.32 12.63
CA THR A 278 -60.96 -37.67 11.99
C THR A 278 -61.77 -36.90 13.04
N THR A 279 -62.04 -35.61 12.83
CA THR A 279 -63.22 -34.85 13.34
C THR A 279 -63.13 -33.43 12.74
N THR A 280 -63.83 -33.16 11.63
CA THR A 280 -65.16 -32.54 11.54
C THR A 280 -65.09 -31.03 11.28
N GLU A 281 -65.67 -30.73 10.13
CA GLU A 281 -65.96 -29.48 9.45
C GLU A 281 -66.85 -28.52 10.27
N ALA A 282 -66.53 -27.21 10.28
CA ALA A 282 -67.53 -26.15 10.37
C ALA A 282 -66.96 -24.81 9.86
N GLN A 283 -67.68 -24.26 8.88
CA GLN A 283 -67.50 -22.98 8.18
C GLN A 283 -67.64 -21.76 9.09
N THR A 284 -66.99 -20.63 8.76
CA THR A 284 -67.50 -19.23 8.82
C THR A 284 -66.45 -18.34 8.10
N ILE A 285 -66.61 -17.82 6.88
CA ILE A 285 -67.48 -16.76 6.32
C ILE A 285 -67.19 -15.31 6.82
N PHE A 286 -66.44 -14.56 5.97
CA PHE A 286 -66.45 -13.09 5.69
C PHE A 286 -65.87 -12.08 6.73
N PRO A 287 -65.73 -10.78 6.36
CA PRO A 287 -64.53 -10.13 5.79
C PRO A 287 -64.06 -8.97 6.72
N THR A 288 -63.09 -8.13 6.35
CA THR A 288 -63.14 -6.65 6.51
C THR A 288 -61.79 -5.99 6.17
N LYS A 289 -61.87 -5.01 5.27
CA LYS A 289 -60.88 -3.96 4.93
C LYS A 289 -61.25 -2.70 5.72
N PRO A 290 -60.29 -1.94 6.29
CA PRO A 290 -60.10 -0.53 5.87
C PRO A 290 -58.60 -0.14 5.87
N SER A 291 -58.06 0.54 4.84
CA SER A 291 -58.04 2.00 4.59
C SER A 291 -57.15 2.81 5.55
N ASP A 292 -56.23 3.58 4.94
CA ASP A 292 -55.14 4.43 5.47
C ASP A 292 -55.57 5.51 6.50
N PRO A 293 -54.62 6.23 7.14
CA PRO A 293 -54.12 7.45 6.49
C PRO A 293 -52.62 7.75 6.63
N SER A 294 -52.15 8.47 5.62
CA SER A 294 -50.90 9.23 5.54
C SER A 294 -50.60 10.06 6.79
N THR A 295 -49.32 10.17 7.15
CA THR A 295 -48.82 11.31 7.94
C THR A 295 -47.64 11.93 7.23
N THR A 296 -47.91 13.13 6.71
CA THR A 296 -46.99 14.15 6.25
C THR A 296 -46.38 14.84 7.47
N THR A 297 -45.05 14.98 7.52
CA THR A 297 -44.41 16.00 8.37
C THR A 297 -43.43 16.78 7.51
N ASN A 298 -43.89 17.95 7.07
CA ASN A 298 -43.06 19.08 6.66
C ASN A 298 -42.36 19.69 7.90
N THR A 299 -41.45 20.65 7.64
CA THR A 299 -40.80 21.62 8.57
C THR A 299 -39.35 21.20 8.88
N THR A 300 -38.28 21.90 8.47
CA THR A 300 -38.10 23.36 8.39
C THR A 300 -37.03 23.70 7.34
N GLU A 301 -37.39 24.50 6.35
CA GLU A 301 -36.46 25.40 5.68
C GLU A 301 -36.17 26.55 6.64
N GLN A 302 -34.91 26.73 7.03
CA GLN A 302 -34.45 27.97 7.63
C GLN A 302 -33.38 28.55 6.71
N GLY A 303 -33.83 29.48 5.87
CA GLY A 303 -32.94 30.44 5.25
C GLY A 303 -32.38 31.36 6.33
N ASN A 304 -31.07 31.57 6.27
CA ASN A 304 -30.45 32.80 6.75
C ASN A 304 -29.61 33.34 5.62
N THR A 305 -30.20 34.34 4.97
CA THR A 305 -29.54 35.35 4.15
C THR A 305 -28.74 36.24 5.10
N GLU A 306 -27.41 36.24 5.00
CA GLU A 306 -26.59 37.37 5.44
C GLU A 306 -25.91 37.96 4.22
N ASP A 307 -26.59 38.98 3.69
CA ASP A 307 -25.98 40.11 2.99
C ASP A 307 -25.06 40.85 3.97
N GLY A 308 -23.85 41.23 3.53
CA GLY A 308 -23.00 42.07 4.37
C GLY A 308 -21.58 42.29 3.89
N HIS A 309 -21.43 43.26 2.98
CA HIS A 309 -20.23 44.07 2.75
C HIS A 309 -19.07 43.52 1.90
N HIS A 310 -19.22 43.74 0.60
CA HIS A 310 -18.13 44.20 -0.26
C HIS A 310 -17.55 45.52 0.29
N THR A 311 -16.25 45.52 0.55
CA THR A 311 -15.44 46.76 0.58
C THR A 311 -14.49 46.70 -0.61
N GLU A 312 -14.84 47.46 -1.65
CA GLU A 312 -13.90 47.90 -2.68
C GLU A 312 -12.81 48.75 -2.02
N THR A 313 -11.55 48.34 -2.22
CA THR A 313 -10.41 49.24 -2.11
C THR A 313 -9.62 49.12 -3.40
N GLU A 314 -9.81 50.10 -4.27
CA GLU A 314 -8.98 50.32 -5.44
C GLU A 314 -7.60 50.90 -5.06
N ALA A 315 -6.58 50.37 -5.75
CA ALA A 315 -5.32 51.00 -6.18
C ALA A 315 -4.25 51.36 -5.11
N PRO A 316 -2.92 51.37 -5.46
CA PRO A 316 -2.39 51.51 -6.82
C PRO A 316 -1.32 50.51 -7.28
N ALA A 317 -1.15 50.53 -8.59
CA ALA A 317 -0.13 49.88 -9.38
C ALA A 317 1.29 50.16 -8.88
N HIS A 318 2.09 49.09 -8.74
CA HIS A 318 3.54 49.16 -8.81
C HIS A 318 4.05 48.32 -9.97
N GLN A 319 4.40 49.02 -11.05
CA GLN A 319 5.36 48.57 -12.04
C GLN A 319 6.74 48.45 -11.37
N SER A 320 7.36 47.29 -11.47
CA SER A 320 8.82 47.20 -11.45
C SER A 320 9.27 46.05 -12.35
N SER A 321 9.68 46.44 -13.54
CA SER A 321 10.56 45.69 -14.42
C SER A 321 11.85 45.29 -13.70
N SER A 322 12.31 44.05 -13.87
CA SER A 322 13.75 43.79 -13.88
C SER A 322 14.12 42.49 -14.59
N LYS A 323 14.72 42.70 -15.76
CA LYS A 323 15.91 42.03 -16.32
C LYS A 323 15.83 40.52 -16.58
N SER A 324 15.68 40.23 -17.87
CA SER A 324 16.26 39.04 -18.51
C SER A 324 17.74 38.92 -18.17
N ARG A 325 18.16 37.76 -17.65
CA ARG A 325 19.57 37.43 -17.50
C ARG A 325 20.04 36.77 -18.78
N HIS A 326 20.87 37.52 -19.48
CA HIS A 326 21.51 37.16 -20.72
C HIS A 326 22.44 35.95 -20.50
N ARG A 327 22.36 35.04 -21.45
CA ARG A 327 23.09 33.79 -21.59
C ARG A 327 24.51 34.13 -22.06
N GLN A 328 25.51 33.98 -21.19
CA GLN A 328 26.91 34.11 -21.61
C GLN A 328 27.48 32.71 -21.84
N SER A 329 27.65 32.40 -23.12
CA SER A 329 28.35 31.22 -23.62
C SER A 329 29.76 31.66 -23.94
N THR A 330 30.76 31.14 -23.25
CA THR A 330 32.17 31.27 -23.63
C THR A 330 32.69 29.91 -24.00
N THR A 331 32.87 29.74 -25.31
CA THR A 331 33.64 28.71 -25.96
C THR A 331 35.04 29.27 -26.16
N GLU A 332 36.04 28.77 -25.44
CA GLU A 332 37.43 28.80 -25.89
C GLU A 332 38.07 27.46 -25.54
N GLY A 333 38.71 26.88 -26.54
CA GLY A 333 39.34 25.58 -26.46
C GLY A 333 40.86 25.69 -26.47
N THR A 334 41.44 24.57 -26.03
CA THR A 334 42.77 24.03 -26.37
C THR A 334 43.97 24.79 -25.82
N VAL A 335 44.77 24.10 -24.99
CA VAL A 335 46.15 23.72 -25.29
C VAL A 335 46.55 22.62 -24.28
N ALA A 336 47.04 21.51 -24.81
CA ALA A 336 47.71 20.47 -24.04
C ALA A 336 49.09 20.96 -23.61
N THR A 337 49.47 20.75 -22.36
CA THR A 337 50.90 20.68 -21.98
C THR A 337 51.06 19.68 -20.85
N SER A 338 51.82 18.65 -21.18
CA SER A 338 52.37 17.63 -20.31
C SER A 338 53.44 18.26 -19.40
N THR A 339 53.33 18.08 -18.09
CA THR A 339 54.50 17.97 -17.18
C THR A 339 54.06 17.43 -15.82
N ALA A 340 54.41 16.17 -15.55
CA ALA A 340 54.81 15.70 -14.21
C ALA A 340 56.31 16.11 -14.02
N PRO A 341 56.90 16.22 -12.81
CA PRO A 341 56.66 15.36 -11.64
C PRO A 341 56.77 16.06 -10.27
N GLU A 342 56.79 15.21 -9.24
CA GLU A 342 57.35 15.38 -7.89
C GLU A 342 56.39 15.56 -6.70
N GLU A 343 56.37 14.45 -5.96
CA GLU A 343 56.20 14.27 -4.53
C GLU A 343 56.35 15.50 -3.64
N THR A 344 55.38 15.70 -2.74
CA THR A 344 55.70 16.17 -1.39
C THR A 344 54.72 15.56 -0.39
N SER A 345 55.30 14.76 0.49
CA SER A 345 54.74 14.27 1.75
C SER A 345 54.33 15.42 2.67
N THR A 346 53.13 15.38 3.24
CA THR A 346 52.91 15.95 4.59
C THR A 346 51.77 15.19 5.28
N MET A 347 52.14 14.41 6.30
CA MET A 347 51.23 13.89 7.30
C MET A 347 50.57 15.04 8.07
N GLY A 348 49.25 15.03 8.13
CA GLY A 348 48.45 15.87 9.01
C GLY A 348 47.63 15.00 9.95
N GLU A 349 48.17 14.81 11.15
CA GLU A 349 47.57 14.18 12.33
C GLU A 349 46.35 15.00 12.82
N PRO A 350 45.17 14.39 13.04
CA PRO A 350 44.14 15.02 13.85
C PRO A 350 44.34 14.64 15.32
N GLY A 351 44.68 15.66 16.11
CA GLY A 351 44.94 15.58 17.54
C GLY A 351 43.76 15.06 18.37
N ILE A 352 44.14 14.30 19.37
CA ILE A 352 43.34 13.81 20.49
C ILE A 352 43.09 15.00 21.45
N LEU A 353 41.83 15.29 21.77
CA LEU A 353 41.45 16.09 22.92
C LEU A 353 40.42 15.34 23.78
N ASP A 354 40.99 14.71 24.81
CA ASP A 354 40.57 14.68 26.23
C ASP A 354 39.06 14.83 26.57
N PRO A 355 38.43 13.78 27.13
CA PRO A 355 37.15 13.86 27.82
C PRO A 355 37.37 13.96 29.34
N THR A 356 37.29 15.17 29.90
CA THR A 356 37.34 15.35 31.36
C THR A 356 36.12 16.12 31.88
N ALA A 357 35.27 15.34 32.58
CA ALA A 357 34.47 15.63 33.76
C ALA A 357 33.42 16.76 33.76
N ALA A 358 32.16 16.35 33.96
CA ALA A 358 31.35 16.85 35.08
C ALA A 358 30.31 15.78 35.50
N PRO A 359 30.27 15.36 36.77
CA PRO A 359 29.17 14.61 37.35
C PRO A 359 28.14 15.58 37.97
N LEU A 360 26.87 15.14 38.09
CA LEU A 360 26.13 15.07 39.36
C LEU A 360 24.59 15.14 39.18
N PHE A 361 23.93 14.41 40.08
CA PHE A 361 22.54 14.45 40.53
C PHE A 361 21.43 13.90 39.61
N SER A 362 21.18 12.60 39.76
CA SER A 362 19.80 12.08 39.82
C SER A 362 19.48 11.77 41.28
N PRO A 363 18.38 12.29 41.86
CA PRO A 363 17.90 11.82 43.14
C PRO A 363 17.06 10.55 42.95
N ASP A 364 17.44 9.54 43.74
CA ASP A 364 16.69 8.32 44.01
C ASP A 364 15.30 8.60 44.58
N GLY A 365 14.38 7.65 44.35
CA GLY A 365 13.35 7.33 45.33
C GLY A 365 11.97 7.05 44.74
N ALA A 366 11.73 5.80 44.35
CA ALA A 366 10.48 5.09 44.66
C ALA A 366 10.58 3.60 44.26
N ASP A 367 10.84 2.77 45.26
CA ASP A 367 10.55 1.34 45.29
C ASP A 367 9.06 1.08 45.00
N ILE A 368 8.76 0.23 44.00
CA ILE A 368 7.56 -0.62 44.05
C ILE A 368 7.92 -2.01 43.51
N LEU A 369 8.14 -2.92 44.46
CA LEU A 369 8.10 -4.37 44.29
C LEU A 369 6.68 -4.81 43.92
N THR A 370 6.53 -5.64 42.88
CA THR A 370 5.44 -6.63 42.75
C THR A 370 5.79 -7.65 41.64
N PRO A 371 5.27 -8.89 41.70
CA PRO A 371 6.12 -10.08 41.74
C PRO A 371 6.03 -10.93 40.47
N LEU A 372 7.08 -11.74 40.26
CA LEU A 372 7.09 -12.81 39.28
C LEU A 372 5.97 -13.83 39.56
N GLY A 373 4.98 -13.87 38.67
CA GLY A 373 3.99 -14.93 38.58
C GLY A 373 4.63 -16.20 38.01
N LEU A 374 4.91 -17.13 38.91
CA LEU A 374 5.33 -18.50 38.67
C LEU A 374 4.16 -19.30 38.09
N PHE A 375 4.17 -19.64 36.80
CA PHE A 375 3.21 -20.62 36.25
C PHE A 375 3.78 -22.03 36.40
N MET A 376 3.22 -22.78 37.35
CA MET A 376 3.38 -24.23 37.42
C MET A 376 2.50 -24.90 36.36
N ALA A 377 3.12 -25.63 35.44
CA ALA A 377 2.43 -26.59 34.60
C ALA A 377 2.31 -27.92 35.35
N ALA A 378 1.10 -28.24 35.81
CA ALA A 378 0.70 -29.59 36.19
C ALA A 378 -0.05 -30.20 35.00
N SER A 379 0.53 -31.25 34.41
CA SER A 379 -0.14 -32.09 33.41
C SER A 379 -0.23 -33.50 33.99
N SER A 380 -1.42 -33.88 34.46
CA SER A 380 -1.76 -35.26 34.77
C SER A 380 -3.24 -35.53 34.44
N PHE A 381 -3.47 -36.71 33.88
CA PHE A 381 -4.73 -37.41 33.58
C PHE A 381 -5.47 -36.93 32.31
N SER A 382 -5.95 -37.81 31.42
CA SER A 382 -6.16 -39.26 31.50
C SER A 382 -6.21 -39.88 30.10
#